data_AF-A0A661GEN3-F1
#
_entry.id   AF-A0A661GEN3-F1
#
_cell.length_a   1.000
_cell.length_b   1.000
_cell.length_c   1.000
_cell.angle_alpha   90.00
_cell.angle_beta   90.00
_cell.angle_gamma   90.00
#
_symmetry.space_group_name_H-M   'P 1'
#
loop_
_entity.id
_entity.type
_entity.pdbx_description
1 polymer ?
#
loop_
_entity_poly.entity_id
_entity_poly.type
_entity_poly.pdbx_seq_one_letter_code
_entity_poly.pdbx_strand_id
1 'polypeptide(L)'
;MDFSQTQFHTIVGGQVGFAVPLIVAVTGHRDLVAEEIPAIRERVSKFLTDLRDEYPDRGVSVMSALAEGADQLVATEALRLGIPLIAPLPMERKLYIRDFETIKVQENFEFLSSRAAETYELPVTPGNTIESISEYGDARDQQYAQLGVFLCAHCHILLALWDGKDNDKLGGTGQVVRFHHDDVMPGYTPEATGSGLILADDESDLVYHIVCSRDRPDGQPAEGLEVGDYSWFSLDKDEPRSKTLPESHRRVFRFTSEFSKDAIRYSDKISDDAWPLMTKEDHAVLPVGLRDIDHVFRAADWLAIHYQKGMMFALKSTHFLAMLMGLMYIAYSDMLPMRIFLYAFLGFFVLATAIHTIGNRRSWHRKYLDYRTLAEGLRVQLYWAAAGVNSGSKTKYTHDTFLQTQDPDLGWIRNVMRVAGTECDASDYSAQAGLDFTLREWLGDADSGQLGYFRRKGEELERRHRRTEQMAKIVLWVGFAAISLFVLMSADLGELVRDPVVVLMGVMLLFVGVRQSYSFSIADAELIKQYEFMFRIFSNARRRIDATDDNEEVRRVLRLLGDAALGEHAQWILMHRERSLDQGEVFRMGS
;
A
#
# COMPACT_ATOMS: atom_id res chain seq x y z
N MET A 1 17.51 -29.79 16.08
CA MET A 1 16.80 -28.59 16.56
C MET A 1 17.27 -27.48 15.65
N ASP A 2 16.50 -27.27 14.59
CA ASP A 2 16.81 -26.37 13.50
C ASP A 2 16.23 -25.00 13.87
N PHE A 3 17.10 -24.02 14.13
CA PHE A 3 16.72 -22.63 14.41
C PHE A 3 16.90 -21.82 13.13
N SER A 4 15.93 -21.93 12.23
CA SER A 4 15.69 -20.92 11.18
C SER A 4 14.22 -20.49 11.27
N GLN A 5 13.92 -19.61 12.21
CA GLN A 5 12.68 -18.84 12.19
C GLN A 5 13.05 -17.39 11.87
N THR A 6 13.39 -17.14 10.61
CA THR A 6 13.03 -15.90 9.94
C THR A 6 11.52 -15.87 9.97
N GLN A 7 10.89 -14.81 10.48
CA GLN A 7 9.56 -14.40 10.05
C GLN A 7 9.04 -13.21 10.86
N PHE A 8 8.52 -12.23 10.13
CA PHE A 8 7.68 -11.08 10.50
C PHE A 8 6.41 -11.42 11.32
N HIS A 9 6.37 -12.55 12.02
CA HIS A 9 5.15 -13.16 12.52
C HIS A 9 5.14 -13.20 14.03
N THR A 10 4.24 -12.43 14.63
CA THR A 10 3.78 -12.70 15.99
C THR A 10 3.11 -14.07 15.98
N ILE A 11 3.84 -15.12 16.40
CA ILE A 11 3.29 -16.46 16.58
C ILE A 11 2.41 -16.43 17.83
N VAL A 12 1.10 -16.23 17.65
CA VAL A 12 0.12 -16.47 18.70
C VAL A 12 -0.51 -17.83 18.43
N GLY A 13 -0.15 -18.85 19.21
CA GLY A 13 -0.77 -20.18 19.12
C GLY A 13 -0.33 -21.05 17.93
N GLY A 14 0.81 -20.78 17.30
CA GLY A 14 1.38 -21.62 16.24
C GLY A 14 0.95 -21.25 14.81
N GLN A 15 0.19 -20.18 14.63
CA GLN A 15 -0.08 -19.57 13.32
C GLN A 15 0.71 -18.27 13.16
N VAL A 16 1.17 -18.09 11.94
CA VAL A 16 1.81 -16.87 11.43
C VAL A 16 0.78 -15.73 11.38
N GLY A 17 1.00 -14.66 12.14
CA GLY A 17 0.10 -13.50 12.18
C GLY A 17 0.10 -12.70 10.88
N PHE A 18 -1.04 -12.10 10.52
CA PHE A 18 -1.17 -11.16 9.39
C PHE A 18 -1.08 -9.67 9.82
N ALA A 19 -0.63 -9.41 11.05
CA ALA A 19 -0.46 -8.06 11.55
C ALA A 19 0.77 -7.41 10.90
N VAL A 20 0.63 -6.17 10.43
CA VAL A 20 1.75 -5.41 9.86
C VAL A 20 2.36 -4.52 10.96
N PRO A 21 3.59 -4.80 11.42
CA PRO A 21 4.19 -4.06 12.53
C PRO A 21 4.40 -2.58 12.23
N LEU A 22 4.39 -1.77 13.28
CA LEU A 22 4.88 -0.40 13.24
C LEU A 22 6.40 -0.41 13.47
N ILE A 23 7.16 -0.10 12.42
CA ILE A 23 8.62 -0.08 12.44
C ILE A 23 9.15 1.28 12.87
N VAL A 24 9.96 1.30 13.93
CA VAL A 24 10.72 2.45 14.40
C VAL A 24 12.19 2.23 14.05
N ALA A 25 12.72 2.97 13.07
CA ALA A 25 14.16 2.94 12.79
C ALA A 25 14.91 3.87 13.73
N VAL A 26 16.16 3.55 14.05
CA VAL A 26 17.01 4.32 14.96
C VAL A 26 18.14 4.97 14.19
N THR A 27 18.38 6.25 14.47
CA THR A 27 19.61 6.94 14.10
C THR A 27 20.05 7.81 15.28
N GLY A 28 21.35 7.90 15.53
CA GLY A 28 21.82 8.77 16.59
C GLY A 28 23.33 8.83 16.75
N HIS A 29 23.75 9.67 17.70
CA HIS A 29 25.16 9.88 17.97
C HIS A 29 25.82 8.66 18.64
N ARG A 30 27.07 8.39 18.26
CA ARG A 30 27.88 7.32 18.85
C ARG A 30 28.44 7.68 20.23
N ASP A 31 28.66 8.96 20.46
CA ASP A 31 29.33 9.54 21.61
C ASP A 31 28.35 10.35 22.47
N LEU A 32 27.37 9.66 23.06
CA LEU A 32 26.40 10.30 23.97
C LEU A 32 27.05 10.69 25.30
N VAL A 33 26.66 11.84 25.85
CA VAL A 33 27.12 12.32 27.16
C VAL A 33 26.56 11.43 28.28
N ALA A 34 27.45 10.95 29.17
CA ALA A 34 27.11 9.93 30.18
C ALA A 34 25.99 10.38 31.14
N GLU A 35 25.98 11.66 31.51
CA GLU A 35 24.98 12.25 32.41
C GLU A 35 23.57 12.32 31.80
N GLU A 36 23.47 12.33 30.47
CA GLU A 36 22.19 12.44 29.75
C GLU A 36 21.54 11.06 29.51
N ILE A 37 22.34 9.99 29.52
CA ILE A 37 21.90 8.62 29.21
C ILE A 37 20.67 8.18 30.03
N PRO A 38 20.55 8.42 31.35
CA PRO A 38 19.38 8.02 32.11
C PRO A 38 18.08 8.68 31.62
N ALA A 39 18.11 9.98 31.32
CA ALA A 39 16.95 10.72 30.85
C ALA A 39 16.56 10.30 29.43
N ILE A 40 17.54 10.10 28.55
CA ILE A 40 17.33 9.56 27.19
C ILE A 40 16.69 8.18 27.26
N ARG A 41 17.18 7.30 28.13
CA ARG A 41 16.64 5.94 28.32
C ARG A 41 15.19 5.95 28.79
N GLU A 42 14.86 6.81 29.73
CA GLU A 42 13.48 6.99 30.20
C GLU A 42 12.57 7.47 29.07
N ARG A 43 13.03 8.45 28.27
CA ARG A 43 12.28 8.97 27.12
C ARG A 43 12.03 7.90 26.06
N VAL A 44 13.06 7.16 25.67
CA VAL A 44 12.96 6.04 24.70
C VAL A 44 11.98 4.99 25.21
N SER A 45 12.09 4.62 26.49
CA SER A 45 11.19 3.64 27.12
C SER A 45 9.74 4.08 27.06
N LYS A 46 9.49 5.36 27.38
CA LYS A 46 8.15 5.95 27.34
C LYS A 46 7.61 5.96 25.92
N PHE A 47 8.38 6.46 24.96
CA PHE A 47 7.99 6.53 23.56
C PHE A 47 7.59 5.16 23.00
N LEU A 48 8.43 4.14 23.18
CA LEU A 48 8.16 2.77 22.70
C LEU A 48 6.94 2.14 23.40
N THR A 49 6.74 2.43 24.69
CA THR A 49 5.57 1.96 25.43
C THR A 49 4.29 2.63 24.95
N ASP A 50 4.29 3.95 24.79
CA ASP A 50 3.14 4.72 24.32
C ASP A 50 2.70 4.24 22.93
N LEU A 51 3.66 3.97 22.01
CA LEU A 51 3.35 3.41 20.69
C LEU A 51 2.74 2.02 20.76
N ARG A 52 3.29 1.13 21.59
CA ARG A 52 2.77 -0.24 21.74
C ARG A 52 1.35 -0.23 22.27
N ASP A 53 1.05 0.67 23.20
CA ASP A 53 -0.25 0.77 23.85
C ASP A 53 -1.29 1.46 22.94
N GLU A 54 -0.87 2.41 22.09
CA GLU A 54 -1.74 3.08 21.10
C GLU A 54 -2.05 2.19 19.88
N TYR A 55 -1.10 1.33 19.46
CA TYR A 55 -1.22 0.47 18.27
C TYR A 55 -1.11 -1.05 18.57
N PRO A 56 -1.92 -1.61 19.48
CA PRO A 56 -1.78 -3.00 19.93
C PRO A 56 -2.03 -4.02 18.81
N ASP A 57 -2.86 -3.69 17.82
CA ASP A 57 -3.23 -4.60 16.72
C ASP A 57 -2.16 -4.73 15.63
N ARG A 58 -1.10 -3.91 15.70
CA ARG A 58 0.04 -3.94 14.76
C ARG A 58 1.25 -4.63 15.38
N GLY A 59 1.47 -4.41 16.67
CA GLY A 59 2.78 -4.60 17.28
C GLY A 59 3.76 -3.50 16.87
N VAL A 60 4.82 -3.34 17.64
CA VAL A 60 5.92 -2.40 17.37
C VAL A 60 7.18 -3.20 17.18
N SER A 61 8.06 -2.79 16.27
CA SER A 61 9.40 -3.36 16.12
C SER A 61 10.42 -2.25 15.95
N VAL A 62 11.61 -2.44 16.49
CA VAL A 62 12.71 -1.48 16.40
C VAL A 62 13.71 -1.98 15.37
N MET A 63 14.10 -1.11 14.44
CA MET A 63 15.12 -1.36 13.44
C MET A 63 16.37 -0.53 13.78
N SER A 64 17.50 -1.17 14.05
CA SER A 64 18.73 -0.47 14.44
C SER A 64 19.96 -1.18 13.89
N ALA A 65 20.95 -0.40 13.47
CA ALA A 65 22.21 -0.92 12.98
C ALA A 65 23.13 -1.43 14.10
N LEU A 66 22.72 -1.27 15.36
CA LEU A 66 23.47 -1.69 16.54
C LEU A 66 24.84 -1.00 16.68
N ALA A 67 24.97 0.18 16.08
CA ALA A 67 26.14 1.04 16.24
C ALA A 67 26.34 1.43 17.71
N GLU A 68 27.58 1.72 18.08
CA GLU A 68 27.90 2.27 19.40
C GLU A 68 27.04 3.51 19.72
N GLY A 69 26.70 3.72 21.00
CA GLY A 69 25.95 4.89 21.47
C GLY A 69 24.43 4.71 21.37
N ALA A 70 23.78 5.60 20.62
CA ALA A 70 22.32 5.69 20.53
C ALA A 70 21.65 4.37 20.08
N ASP A 71 22.15 3.76 19.01
CA ASP A 71 21.61 2.52 18.44
C ASP A 71 21.58 1.38 19.47
N GLN A 72 22.72 1.09 20.11
CA GLN A 72 22.78 0.08 21.17
C GLN A 72 21.93 0.43 22.39
N LEU A 73 21.81 1.71 22.77
CA LEU A 73 20.94 2.14 23.88
C LEU A 73 19.48 1.82 23.58
N VAL A 74 18.99 2.21 22.40
CA VAL A 74 17.60 1.98 22.00
C VAL A 74 17.32 0.49 21.81
N ALA A 75 18.22 -0.25 21.15
CA ALA A 75 18.08 -1.69 20.97
C ALA A 75 18.01 -2.44 22.32
N THR A 76 18.81 -2.03 23.30
CA THR A 76 18.75 -2.59 24.66
C THR A 76 17.40 -2.34 25.33
N GLU A 77 16.86 -1.12 25.19
CA GLU A 77 15.54 -0.78 25.74
C GLU A 77 14.40 -1.52 25.04
N ALA A 78 14.48 -1.69 23.71
CA ALA A 78 13.52 -2.47 22.95
C ALA A 78 13.44 -3.91 23.48
N LEU A 79 14.58 -4.60 23.63
CA LEU A 79 14.62 -5.95 24.17
C LEU A 79 14.10 -6.03 25.61
N ARG A 80 14.43 -5.02 26.46
CA ARG A 80 13.92 -4.94 27.84
C ARG A 80 12.39 -4.84 27.89
N LEU A 81 11.79 -4.16 26.92
CA LEU A 81 10.34 -4.00 26.80
C LEU A 81 9.65 -5.16 26.06
N GLY A 82 10.41 -6.17 25.60
CA GLY A 82 9.90 -7.28 24.81
C GLY A 82 9.51 -6.89 23.39
N ILE A 83 10.06 -5.80 22.87
CA ILE A 83 9.82 -5.30 21.52
C ILE A 83 10.84 -5.97 20.56
N PRO A 84 10.38 -6.63 19.47
CA PRO A 84 11.26 -7.24 18.49
C PRO A 84 12.28 -6.26 17.89
N LEU A 85 13.48 -6.77 17.66
CA LEU A 85 14.61 -6.01 17.10
C LEU A 85 14.95 -6.56 15.71
N ILE A 86 15.07 -5.67 14.72
CA ILE A 86 15.53 -5.93 13.36
C ILE A 86 16.89 -5.24 13.20
N ALA A 87 17.91 -5.99 12.77
CA ALA A 87 19.29 -5.51 12.70
C ALA A 87 19.83 -5.46 11.26
N PRO A 88 19.56 -4.40 10.49
CA PRO A 88 20.26 -4.17 9.23
C PRO A 88 21.69 -3.68 9.50
N LEU A 89 22.67 -4.41 9.00
CA LEU A 89 24.08 -4.09 9.10
C LEU A 89 24.54 -3.44 7.79
N PRO A 90 25.39 -2.39 7.84
CA PRO A 90 25.82 -1.68 6.64
C PRO A 90 26.70 -2.54 5.73
N MET A 91 27.24 -3.64 6.25
CA MET A 91 28.15 -4.56 5.56
C MET A 91 28.20 -5.88 6.33
N GLU A 92 28.97 -6.85 5.83
CA GLU A 92 29.21 -8.13 6.51
C GLU A 92 29.59 -7.95 7.99
N ARG A 93 28.98 -8.73 8.88
CA ARG A 93 29.18 -8.64 10.34
C ARG A 93 30.65 -8.63 10.74
N LYS A 94 31.47 -9.47 10.08
CA LYS A 94 32.91 -9.60 10.36
C LYS A 94 33.70 -8.32 10.10
N LEU A 95 33.27 -7.52 9.12
CA LEU A 95 33.86 -6.22 8.84
C LEU A 95 33.30 -5.15 9.78
N TYR A 96 32.00 -5.19 10.06
CA TYR A 96 31.34 -4.17 10.84
C TYR A 96 31.79 -4.15 12.31
N ILE A 97 31.94 -5.32 12.94
CA ILE A 97 32.38 -5.42 14.35
C ILE A 97 33.76 -4.79 14.61
N ARG A 98 34.60 -4.68 13.56
CA ARG A 98 35.93 -4.04 13.64
C ARG A 98 35.85 -2.53 13.86
N ASP A 99 34.68 -1.92 13.65
CA ASP A 99 34.47 -0.48 13.85
C ASP A 99 34.22 -0.12 15.32
N PHE A 100 34.10 -1.11 16.21
CA PHE A 100 33.89 -0.90 17.64
C PHE A 100 35.21 -0.94 18.41
N GLU A 101 35.55 0.18 19.05
CA GLU A 101 36.86 0.38 19.70
C GLU A 101 37.05 -0.47 20.95
N THR A 102 35.98 -0.72 21.71
CA THR A 102 36.06 -1.39 23.02
C THR A 102 35.42 -2.77 23.01
N ILE A 103 36.03 -3.69 23.78
CA ILE A 103 35.51 -5.07 23.97
C ILE A 103 34.06 -5.04 24.48
N LYS A 104 33.72 -4.09 25.37
CA LYS A 104 32.38 -3.95 25.92
C LYS A 104 31.33 -3.65 24.84
N VAL A 105 31.66 -2.81 23.86
CA VAL A 105 30.76 -2.46 22.75
C VAL A 105 30.60 -3.66 21.80
N GLN A 106 31.67 -4.41 21.56
CA GLN A 106 31.63 -5.64 20.77
C GLN A 106 30.77 -6.72 21.45
N GLU A 107 30.96 -6.95 22.76
CA GLU A 107 30.14 -7.88 23.55
C GLU A 107 28.65 -7.50 23.53
N ASN A 108 28.35 -6.20 23.64
CA ASN A 108 26.97 -5.72 23.59
C ASN A 108 26.36 -5.87 22.19
N PHE A 109 27.12 -5.57 21.12
CA PHE A 109 26.71 -5.83 19.75
C PHE A 109 26.39 -7.31 19.53
N GLU A 110 27.27 -8.21 19.97
CA GLU A 110 27.08 -9.66 19.88
C GLU A 110 25.82 -10.11 20.64
N PHE A 111 25.63 -9.59 21.86
CA PHE A 111 24.42 -9.85 22.65
C PHE A 111 23.15 -9.40 21.92
N LEU A 112 23.11 -8.16 21.44
CA LEU A 112 21.94 -7.59 20.75
C LEU A 112 21.67 -8.31 19.42
N SER A 113 22.70 -8.54 18.61
CA SER A 113 22.56 -9.23 17.33
C SER A 113 22.08 -10.67 17.51
N SER A 114 22.54 -11.38 18.55
CA SER A 114 22.05 -12.75 18.84
C SER A 114 20.58 -12.81 19.28
N ARG A 115 20.00 -11.67 19.67
CA ARG A 115 18.61 -11.53 20.14
C ARG A 115 17.71 -10.80 19.14
N ALA A 116 18.28 -10.28 18.06
CA ALA A 116 17.51 -9.71 16.97
C ALA A 116 16.62 -10.81 16.36
N ALA A 117 15.36 -10.46 16.10
CA ALA A 117 14.42 -11.34 15.41
C ALA A 117 14.90 -11.60 13.97
N GLU A 118 15.45 -10.55 13.35
CA GLU A 118 15.96 -10.56 11.98
C GLU A 118 17.29 -9.80 11.93
N THR A 119 18.21 -10.27 11.09
CA THR A 119 19.49 -9.59 10.83
C THR A 119 19.73 -9.62 9.34
N TYR A 120 20.03 -8.46 8.77
CA TYR A 120 20.29 -8.29 7.34
C TYR A 120 21.70 -7.76 7.16
N GLU A 121 22.49 -8.37 6.27
CA GLU A 121 23.77 -7.81 5.85
C GLU A 121 23.56 -7.15 4.51
N LEU A 122 23.56 -5.81 4.47
CA LEU A 122 23.32 -5.08 3.23
C LEU A 122 24.43 -5.35 2.21
N PRO A 123 24.08 -5.43 0.91
CA PRO A 123 25.05 -5.73 -0.12
C PRO A 123 26.01 -4.55 -0.31
N VAL A 124 27.23 -4.86 -0.75
CA VAL A 124 28.23 -3.84 -1.08
C VAL A 124 27.66 -2.88 -2.13
N THR A 125 27.58 -1.60 -1.78
CA THR A 125 27.10 -0.55 -2.71
C THR A 125 27.69 -0.67 -4.12
N PRO A 126 26.89 -0.44 -5.19
CA PRO A 126 27.36 -0.57 -6.57
C PRO A 126 28.59 0.29 -6.88
N GLY A 127 29.65 -0.37 -7.37
CA GLY A 127 30.94 0.23 -7.71
C GLY A 127 32.04 -0.01 -6.67
N ASN A 128 31.71 -0.49 -5.48
CA ASN A 128 32.66 -0.84 -4.43
C ASN A 128 32.92 -2.36 -4.40
N THR A 129 34.02 -2.77 -3.77
CA THR A 129 34.36 -4.18 -3.50
C THR A 129 34.56 -4.40 -2.00
N ILE A 130 34.62 -5.66 -1.58
CA ILE A 130 34.91 -6.03 -0.17
C ILE A 130 36.25 -5.44 0.27
N GLU A 131 37.25 -5.43 -0.62
CA GLU A 131 38.56 -4.85 -0.36
C GLU A 131 38.50 -3.33 -0.22
N SER A 132 37.72 -2.63 -1.06
CA SER A 132 37.62 -1.17 -1.00
C SER A 132 36.93 -0.67 0.26
N ILE A 133 36.05 -1.47 0.86
CA ILE A 133 35.36 -1.13 2.11
C ILE A 133 36.09 -1.64 3.35
N SER A 134 37.21 -2.36 3.20
CA SER A 134 37.90 -3.03 4.32
C SER A 134 38.51 -2.07 5.35
N GLU A 135 38.86 -0.85 4.91
CA GLU A 135 39.42 0.23 5.72
C GLU A 135 38.48 1.45 5.68
N TYR A 136 38.67 2.39 6.61
CA TYR A 136 37.92 3.65 6.62
C TYR A 136 38.23 4.50 5.38
N GLY A 137 37.18 5.10 4.81
CA GLY A 137 37.25 6.00 3.64
C GLY A 137 35.91 6.07 2.90
N ASP A 138 35.89 6.82 1.79
CA ASP A 138 34.67 7.14 1.03
C ASP A 138 33.83 5.91 0.65
N ALA A 139 34.46 4.79 0.29
CA ALA A 139 33.75 3.56 -0.08
C ALA A 139 33.02 2.93 1.11
N ARG A 140 33.58 3.04 2.33
CA ARG A 140 32.95 2.57 3.57
C ARG A 140 31.88 3.54 4.04
N ASP A 141 32.10 4.85 3.88
CA ASP A 141 31.10 5.88 4.17
C ASP A 141 29.84 5.73 3.29
N GLN A 142 30.00 5.27 2.04
CA GLN A 142 28.87 4.92 1.18
C GLN A 142 28.03 3.74 1.71
N GLN A 143 28.61 2.78 2.44
CA GLN A 143 27.86 1.70 3.08
C GLN A 143 26.98 2.24 4.21
N TYR A 144 27.51 3.18 5.00
CA TYR A 144 26.76 3.87 6.04
C TYR A 144 25.63 4.75 5.47
N ALA A 145 25.88 5.42 4.35
CA ALA A 145 24.85 6.13 3.60
C ALA A 145 23.73 5.19 3.10
N GLN A 146 24.09 4.05 2.49
CA GLN A 146 23.13 3.03 2.05
C GLN A 146 22.27 2.52 3.21
N LEU A 147 22.89 2.25 4.36
CA LEU A 147 22.18 1.86 5.57
C LEU A 147 21.20 2.95 6.02
N GLY A 148 21.63 4.22 6.04
CA GLY A 148 20.74 5.34 6.38
C GLY A 148 19.52 5.43 5.47
N VAL A 149 19.74 5.28 4.16
CA VAL A 149 18.67 5.24 3.15
C VAL A 149 17.73 4.04 3.37
N PHE A 150 18.28 2.86 3.65
CA PHE A 150 17.52 1.65 3.93
C PHE A 150 16.64 1.82 5.19
N LEU A 151 17.18 2.39 6.28
CA LEU A 151 16.44 2.68 7.50
C LEU A 151 15.25 3.61 7.22
N CYS A 152 15.46 4.71 6.48
CA CYS A 152 14.38 5.64 6.13
C CYS A 152 13.31 4.98 5.26
N ALA A 153 13.71 4.18 4.26
CA ALA A 153 12.79 3.52 3.35
C ALA A 153 11.92 2.44 4.00
N HIS A 154 12.39 1.80 5.08
CA HIS A 154 11.71 0.67 5.74
C HIS A 154 11.14 0.99 7.12
N CYS A 155 11.17 2.26 7.55
CA CYS A 155 10.54 2.69 8.79
C CYS A 155 9.22 3.43 8.57
N HIS A 156 8.43 3.53 9.65
CA HIS A 156 7.30 4.46 9.72
C HIS A 156 7.63 5.68 10.56
N ILE A 157 8.56 5.52 11.51
CA ILE A 157 9.04 6.57 12.39
C ILE A 157 10.55 6.42 12.46
N LEU A 158 11.28 7.50 12.17
CA LEU A 158 12.70 7.58 12.43
C LEU A 158 12.91 8.16 13.84
N LEU A 159 13.37 7.36 14.79
CA LEU A 159 13.78 7.81 16.11
C LEU A 159 15.20 8.37 16.02
N ALA A 160 15.32 9.69 16.18
CA ALA A 160 16.59 10.41 16.12
C ALA A 160 17.05 10.85 17.51
N LEU A 161 18.19 10.31 17.99
CA LEU A 161 18.91 10.83 19.16
C LEU A 161 20.00 11.76 18.64
N TRP A 162 19.67 13.05 18.53
CA TRP A 162 20.43 13.99 17.72
C TRP A 162 20.57 15.35 18.41
N ASP A 163 21.62 16.08 18.05
CA ASP A 163 21.96 17.42 18.58
C ASP A 163 21.30 18.53 17.76
N GLY A 164 20.56 18.20 16.70
CA GLY A 164 19.95 19.18 15.81
C GLY A 164 20.91 19.84 14.82
N LYS A 165 22.18 19.40 14.75
CA LYS A 165 23.20 19.98 13.86
C LYS A 165 23.41 19.10 12.63
N ASP A 166 23.38 19.73 11.46
CA ASP A 166 23.86 19.12 10.23
C ASP A 166 25.39 19.05 10.23
N ASN A 167 25.94 17.96 9.72
CA ASN A 167 27.36 17.84 9.44
C ASN A 167 27.58 17.29 8.03
N ASP A 168 28.72 17.63 7.45
CA ASP A 168 29.09 17.20 6.09
C ASP A 168 29.58 15.75 6.02
N LYS A 169 29.38 14.94 7.08
CA LYS A 169 29.81 13.55 7.07
C LYS A 169 28.75 12.68 6.41
N LEU A 170 29.20 11.97 5.37
CA LEU A 170 28.34 11.07 4.63
C LEU A 170 27.77 9.97 5.54
N GLY A 171 26.45 9.80 5.54
CA GLY A 171 25.77 8.79 6.36
C GLY A 171 25.71 9.12 7.86
N GLY A 172 26.02 10.35 8.27
CA GLY A 172 25.85 10.81 9.66
C GLY A 172 24.38 11.05 10.04
N THR A 173 24.09 11.09 11.34
CA THR A 173 22.72 11.26 11.89
C THR A 173 21.94 12.42 11.26
N GLY A 174 22.55 13.60 11.15
CA GLY A 174 21.90 14.77 10.53
C GLY A 174 21.55 14.54 9.05
N GLN A 175 22.44 13.90 8.28
CA GLN A 175 22.15 13.56 6.89
C GLN A 175 21.07 12.49 6.75
N VAL A 176 20.97 11.53 7.67
CA VAL A 176 19.90 10.54 7.67
C VAL A 176 18.56 11.21 7.98
N VAL A 177 18.50 12.10 8.98
CA VAL A 177 17.30 12.90 9.27
C VAL A 177 16.91 13.76 8.07
N ARG A 178 17.88 14.42 7.43
CA ARG A 178 17.63 15.20 6.22
C ARG A 178 17.16 14.35 5.05
N PHE A 179 17.74 13.17 4.85
CA PHE A 179 17.30 12.25 3.79
C PHE A 179 15.86 11.78 4.04
N HIS A 180 15.51 11.50 5.30
CA HIS A 180 14.15 11.11 5.68
C HIS A 180 13.09 12.18 5.37
N HIS A 181 13.49 13.45 5.43
CA HIS A 181 12.63 14.60 5.09
C HIS A 181 12.65 14.91 3.59
N ASP A 182 13.83 15.02 2.99
CA ASP A 182 13.97 15.64 1.67
C ASP A 182 14.23 14.63 0.53
N ASP A 183 14.45 13.33 0.82
CA ASP A 183 15.00 12.33 -0.13
C ASP A 183 16.36 12.79 -0.74
N VAL A 184 17.10 13.61 0.03
CA VAL A 184 18.40 14.17 -0.35
C VAL A 184 19.47 13.82 0.68
N MET A 185 20.50 13.11 0.21
CA MET A 185 21.71 12.82 0.97
C MET A 185 22.94 13.31 0.19
N PRO A 186 23.47 14.50 0.52
CA PRO A 186 24.62 15.08 -0.19
C PRO A 186 25.81 14.11 -0.26
N GLY A 187 26.35 13.91 -1.46
CA GLY A 187 27.43 12.95 -1.71
C GLY A 187 26.98 11.51 -2.01
N TYR A 188 25.68 11.21 -1.91
CA TYR A 188 25.12 9.89 -2.23
C TYR A 188 23.96 9.94 -3.23
N THR A 189 22.98 10.83 -3.01
CA THR A 189 21.87 11.03 -3.94
C THR A 189 22.33 11.81 -5.17
N PRO A 190 21.99 11.38 -6.41
CA PRO A 190 22.30 12.16 -7.61
C PRO A 190 21.60 13.53 -7.60
N GLU A 191 22.28 14.60 -8.02
CA GLU A 191 21.77 15.99 -8.03
C GLU A 191 20.43 16.17 -8.78
N ALA A 192 20.15 15.31 -9.76
CA ALA A 192 18.91 15.35 -10.56
C ALA A 192 17.68 14.74 -9.88
N THR A 193 17.83 14.07 -8.73
CA THR A 193 16.77 13.24 -8.10
C THR A 193 15.84 14.05 -7.18
N GLY A 194 16.29 15.20 -6.69
CA GLY A 194 15.59 15.96 -5.64
C GLY A 194 14.33 16.72 -6.05
N SER A 195 13.88 16.67 -7.31
CA SER A 195 12.80 17.57 -7.78
C SER A 195 11.39 16.99 -7.75
N GLY A 196 11.23 15.66 -7.63
CA GLY A 196 9.92 15.01 -7.69
C GLY A 196 9.17 14.96 -6.35
N LEU A 197 9.88 14.79 -5.23
CA LEU A 197 9.28 14.63 -3.91
C LEU A 197 8.94 15.93 -3.20
N ILE A 198 9.66 17.02 -3.47
CA ILE A 198 9.47 18.33 -2.82
C ILE A 198 8.04 18.88 -2.99
N LEU A 199 7.29 18.39 -3.99
CA LEU A 199 5.95 18.85 -4.31
C LEU A 199 4.82 17.91 -3.85
N ALA A 200 5.14 16.73 -3.32
CA ALA A 200 4.15 15.78 -2.83
C ALA A 200 4.10 15.83 -1.29
N ASP A 201 2.90 15.83 -0.72
CA ASP A 201 2.74 15.64 0.73
C ASP A 201 3.14 14.18 1.05
N ASP A 202 4.35 13.98 1.58
CA ASP A 202 4.87 12.64 1.91
C ASP A 202 4.73 12.31 3.39
N GLU A 203 3.85 11.37 3.70
CA GLU A 203 3.61 10.86 5.06
C GLU A 203 4.73 9.94 5.58
N SER A 204 5.85 9.84 4.84
CA SER A 204 7.02 9.04 5.21
C SER A 204 8.08 9.82 5.99
N ASP A 205 7.89 11.13 6.19
CA ASP A 205 8.86 12.09 6.74
C ASP A 205 8.93 12.13 8.28
N LEU A 206 8.20 11.26 8.98
CA LEU A 206 8.00 11.40 10.42
C LEU A 206 9.25 11.02 11.24
N VAL A 207 9.81 12.00 11.95
CA VAL A 207 10.92 11.81 12.89
C VAL A 207 10.44 11.99 14.32
N TYR A 208 10.76 11.07 15.23
CA TYR A 208 10.66 11.31 16.67
C TYR A 208 12.04 11.75 17.18
N HIS A 209 12.20 13.05 17.40
CA HIS A 209 13.48 13.64 17.79
C HIS A 209 13.60 13.70 19.31
N ILE A 210 14.66 13.11 19.86
CA ILE A 210 15.11 13.28 21.24
C ILE A 210 16.42 14.07 21.20
N VAL A 211 16.42 15.25 21.81
CA VAL A 211 17.59 16.14 21.82
C VAL A 211 18.65 15.59 22.77
N CYS A 212 19.88 15.43 22.29
CA CYS A 212 21.02 15.02 23.11
C CYS A 212 22.31 15.74 22.69
N SER A 213 23.25 15.84 23.62
CA SER A 213 24.60 16.34 23.36
C SER A 213 25.54 15.22 22.91
N ARG A 214 26.69 15.63 22.38
CA ARG A 214 27.82 14.77 22.03
C ARG A 214 28.98 14.99 22.98
N ASP A 215 29.65 13.93 23.39
CA ASP A 215 30.86 13.97 24.23
C ASP A 215 32.10 14.37 23.41
N ARG A 216 32.08 15.60 22.91
CA ARG A 216 33.15 16.21 22.10
C ARG A 216 33.09 17.73 22.15
N PRO A 217 34.15 18.44 21.72
CA PRO A 217 34.09 19.88 21.51
C PRO A 217 32.97 20.27 20.53
N ASP A 218 32.21 21.32 20.86
CA ASP A 218 31.02 21.76 20.10
C ASP A 218 29.87 20.72 20.02
N GLY A 219 29.85 19.77 20.97
CA GLY A 219 28.81 18.75 21.07
C GLY A 219 27.47 19.21 21.68
N GLN A 220 27.33 20.48 22.04
CA GLN A 220 26.07 21.01 22.58
C GLN A 220 24.98 21.03 21.49
N PRO A 221 23.68 20.91 21.85
CA PRO A 221 22.59 21.00 20.88
C PRO A 221 22.58 22.32 20.08
N ALA A 222 21.92 22.30 18.92
CA ALA A 222 21.68 23.48 18.10
C ALA A 222 20.85 24.53 18.86
N GLU A 223 20.96 25.79 18.42
CA GLU A 223 20.25 26.91 19.04
C GLU A 223 18.73 26.67 19.07
N GLY A 224 18.10 26.89 20.23
CA GLY A 224 16.68 26.67 20.43
C GLY A 224 16.28 25.24 20.81
N LEU A 225 17.24 24.31 20.92
CA LEU A 225 17.02 22.96 21.42
C LEU A 225 17.61 22.78 22.82
N GLU A 226 16.83 22.15 23.70
CA GLU A 226 17.25 21.84 25.07
C GLU A 226 17.50 20.34 25.23
N VAL A 227 18.59 19.99 25.92
CA VAL A 227 18.95 18.59 26.21
C VAL A 227 17.79 17.86 26.89
N GLY A 228 17.45 16.67 26.39
CA GLY A 228 16.37 15.84 26.91
C GLY A 228 14.97 16.26 26.47
N ASP A 229 14.83 17.36 25.72
CA ASP A 229 13.58 17.70 25.06
C ASP A 229 13.28 16.74 23.89
N TYR A 230 12.02 16.69 23.47
CA TYR A 230 11.54 15.78 22.45
C TYR A 230 10.46 16.40 21.57
N SER A 231 10.37 15.98 20.30
CA SER A 231 9.31 16.44 19.39
C SER A 231 9.05 15.41 18.30
N TRP A 232 7.80 15.34 17.84
CA TRP A 232 7.49 14.87 16.51
C TRP A 232 7.95 15.94 15.51
N PHE A 233 8.82 15.56 14.60
CA PHE A 233 9.46 16.44 13.63
C PHE A 233 9.12 15.97 12.22
N SER A 234 8.37 16.79 11.48
CA SER A 234 7.89 16.54 10.11
C SER A 234 8.07 17.80 9.25
N LEU A 235 7.75 17.68 7.97
CA LEU A 235 7.71 18.75 6.97
C LEU A 235 6.42 19.58 7.04
N ASP A 236 5.67 19.49 8.14
CA ASP A 236 4.53 20.36 8.37
C ASP A 236 4.99 21.83 8.32
N LYS A 237 4.36 22.61 7.43
CA LYS A 237 4.77 23.99 7.14
C LYS A 237 4.50 24.93 8.30
N ASP A 238 3.48 24.65 9.10
CA ASP A 238 3.00 25.53 10.16
C ASP A 238 3.58 25.12 11.52
N GLU A 239 3.64 23.81 11.80
CA GLU A 239 4.16 23.26 13.06
C GLU A 239 5.14 22.09 12.80
N PRO A 240 6.36 22.36 12.29
CA PRO A 240 7.31 21.31 11.94
C PRO A 240 7.72 20.47 13.15
N ARG A 241 7.75 21.06 14.36
CA ARG A 241 8.03 20.36 15.61
C ARG A 241 6.82 20.45 16.55
N SER A 242 6.15 19.33 16.78
CA SER A 242 5.02 19.23 17.70
C SER A 242 5.29 18.28 18.87
N LYS A 243 4.57 18.46 19.99
CA LYS A 243 4.56 17.49 21.09
C LYS A 243 3.57 16.34 20.87
N THR A 244 2.69 16.48 19.88
CA THR A 244 1.69 15.46 19.52
C THR A 244 1.95 14.94 18.11
N LEU A 245 1.61 13.67 17.88
CA LEU A 245 1.68 13.07 16.54
C LEU A 245 0.76 13.85 15.59
N PRO A 246 1.26 14.33 14.43
CA PRO A 246 0.42 15.02 13.46
C PRO A 246 -0.76 14.17 12.98
N GLU A 247 -1.89 14.82 12.67
CA GLU A 247 -3.14 14.13 12.36
C GLU A 247 -3.10 13.37 11.03
N SER A 248 -2.28 13.80 10.07
CA SER A 248 -2.09 13.11 8.79
C SER A 248 -1.42 11.74 9.00
N HIS A 249 -0.30 11.69 9.72
CA HIS A 249 0.38 10.44 10.07
C HIS A 249 -0.47 9.54 10.97
N ARG A 250 -1.19 10.12 11.95
CA ARG A 250 -2.14 9.38 12.80
C ARG A 250 -3.19 8.66 11.95
N ARG A 251 -3.70 9.31 10.91
CA ARG A 251 -4.69 8.74 9.99
C ARG A 251 -4.13 7.60 9.15
N VAL A 252 -2.92 7.76 8.62
CA VAL A 252 -2.19 6.70 7.91
C VAL A 252 -2.02 5.46 8.82
N PHE A 253 -1.56 5.65 10.06
CA PHE A 253 -1.38 4.56 11.01
C PHE A 253 -2.69 3.88 11.40
N ARG A 254 -3.80 4.64 11.48
CA ARG A 254 -5.13 4.09 11.70
C ARG A 254 -5.58 3.17 10.55
N PHE A 255 -5.31 3.52 9.30
CA PHE A 255 -5.66 2.67 8.15
C PHE A 255 -4.85 1.38 8.10
N THR A 256 -3.54 1.43 8.39
CA THR A 256 -2.73 0.20 8.53
C THR A 256 -3.22 -0.67 9.69
N SER A 257 -3.65 -0.06 10.80
CA SER A 257 -4.24 -0.78 11.94
C SER A 257 -5.58 -1.43 11.57
N GLU A 258 -6.40 -0.76 10.76
CA GLU A 258 -7.67 -1.29 10.27
C GLU A 258 -7.46 -2.49 9.34
N PHE A 259 -6.47 -2.43 8.44
CA PHE A 259 -6.04 -3.56 7.63
C PHE A 259 -5.58 -4.75 8.50
N SER A 260 -4.70 -4.49 9.47
CA SER A 260 -4.19 -5.54 10.38
C SER A 260 -5.32 -6.20 11.17
N LYS A 261 -6.27 -5.41 11.70
CA LYS A 261 -7.47 -5.92 12.39
C LYS A 261 -8.31 -6.83 11.51
N ASP A 262 -8.57 -6.41 10.28
CA ASP A 262 -9.35 -7.21 9.34
C ASP A 262 -8.62 -8.50 8.95
N ALA A 263 -7.30 -8.43 8.73
CA ALA A 263 -6.50 -9.60 8.38
C ALA A 263 -6.41 -10.60 9.55
N ILE A 264 -6.24 -10.13 10.79
CA ILE A 264 -6.31 -10.97 11.99
C ILE A 264 -7.69 -11.61 12.13
N ARG A 265 -8.76 -10.81 11.99
CA ARG A 265 -10.15 -11.26 12.13
C ARG A 265 -10.52 -12.38 11.15
N TYR A 266 -9.95 -12.35 9.95
CA TYR A 266 -10.23 -13.33 8.90
C TYR A 266 -9.07 -14.28 8.63
N SER A 267 -8.08 -14.35 9.53
CA SER A 267 -6.85 -15.15 9.38
C SER A 267 -7.11 -16.59 8.95
N ASP A 268 -7.99 -17.32 9.65
CA ASP A 268 -8.35 -18.71 9.29
C ASP A 268 -8.87 -18.83 7.85
N LYS A 269 -9.75 -17.91 7.43
CA LYS A 269 -10.32 -17.91 6.08
C LYS A 269 -9.31 -17.53 5.02
N ILE A 270 -8.40 -16.61 5.34
CA ILE A 270 -7.31 -16.24 4.43
C ILE A 270 -6.37 -17.43 4.26
N SER A 271 -6.05 -18.15 5.34
CA SER A 271 -5.22 -19.36 5.26
C SER A 271 -5.84 -20.45 4.39
N ASP A 272 -7.16 -20.65 4.48
CA ASP A 272 -7.89 -21.70 3.75
C ASP A 272 -8.22 -21.33 2.30
N ASP A 273 -8.69 -20.11 2.04
CA ASP A 273 -9.30 -19.72 0.76
C ASP A 273 -8.41 -18.80 -0.11
N ALA A 274 -7.36 -18.17 0.44
CA ALA A 274 -6.58 -17.19 -0.33
C ALA A 274 -5.70 -17.87 -1.38
N TRP A 275 -5.64 -17.24 -2.56
CA TRP A 275 -4.80 -17.70 -3.66
C TRP A 275 -3.39 -17.13 -3.54
N PRO A 276 -2.35 -17.96 -3.35
CA PRO A 276 -0.96 -17.49 -3.30
C PRO A 276 -0.45 -17.14 -4.70
N LEU A 277 0.50 -16.21 -4.79
CA LEU A 277 1.28 -15.95 -6.00
C LEU A 277 2.39 -16.97 -6.20
N MET A 278 2.84 -17.62 -5.12
CA MET A 278 3.91 -18.61 -5.14
C MET A 278 3.39 -19.99 -4.77
N THR A 279 3.89 -21.01 -5.48
CA THR A 279 3.63 -22.41 -5.11
C THR A 279 4.64 -22.92 -4.08
N LYS A 280 4.39 -24.10 -3.52
CA LYS A 280 5.33 -24.74 -2.58
C LYS A 280 6.67 -25.06 -3.25
N GLU A 281 6.64 -25.38 -4.53
CA GLU A 281 7.82 -25.63 -5.35
C GLU A 281 8.63 -24.34 -5.54
N ASP A 282 7.96 -23.21 -5.80
CA ASP A 282 8.63 -21.92 -5.96
C ASP A 282 9.30 -21.47 -4.64
N HIS A 283 8.70 -21.78 -3.47
CA HIS A 283 9.31 -21.49 -2.16
C HIS A 283 10.66 -22.18 -1.92
N ALA A 284 10.95 -23.29 -2.61
CA ALA A 284 12.20 -24.02 -2.45
C ALA A 284 13.35 -23.43 -3.26
N VAL A 285 13.05 -22.62 -4.27
CA VAL A 285 14.03 -22.10 -5.25
C VAL A 285 14.21 -20.59 -5.13
N LEU A 286 13.16 -19.87 -4.76
CA LEU A 286 13.16 -18.41 -4.71
C LEU A 286 13.53 -17.86 -3.32
N PRO A 287 13.96 -16.58 -3.23
CA PRO A 287 14.34 -15.93 -1.97
C PRO A 287 13.27 -16.01 -0.89
N VAL A 288 13.71 -16.11 0.37
CA VAL A 288 12.82 -16.24 1.53
C VAL A 288 11.95 -15.00 1.71
N GLY A 289 12.49 -13.79 1.49
CA GLY A 289 11.73 -12.54 1.62
C GLY A 289 10.50 -12.41 0.70
N LEU A 290 10.44 -13.15 -0.41
CA LEU A 290 9.24 -13.16 -1.26
C LEU A 290 8.03 -13.76 -0.55
N ARG A 291 8.26 -14.62 0.45
CA ARG A 291 7.21 -15.24 1.25
C ARG A 291 6.47 -14.21 2.10
N ASP A 292 7.16 -13.17 2.57
CA ASP A 292 6.53 -12.09 3.33
C ASP A 292 5.63 -11.24 2.43
N ILE A 293 6.08 -10.94 1.21
CA ILE A 293 5.27 -10.25 0.21
C ILE A 293 4.04 -11.09 -0.18
N ASP A 294 4.22 -12.39 -0.45
CA ASP A 294 3.13 -13.31 -0.78
C ASP A 294 2.12 -13.42 0.38
N HIS A 295 2.60 -13.51 1.61
CA HIS A 295 1.76 -13.62 2.80
C HIS A 295 0.85 -12.40 2.98
N VAL A 296 1.39 -11.19 2.85
CA VAL A 296 0.59 -9.95 2.92
C VAL A 296 -0.32 -9.81 1.70
N PHE A 297 0.15 -10.20 0.51
CA PHE A 297 -0.66 -10.21 -0.71
C PHE A 297 -1.92 -11.06 -0.56
N ARG A 298 -1.79 -12.27 -0.02
CA ARG A 298 -2.91 -13.19 0.21
C ARG A 298 -3.98 -12.57 1.10
N ALA A 299 -3.58 -11.86 2.16
CA ALA A 299 -4.51 -11.14 3.01
C ALA A 299 -5.19 -9.98 2.26
N ALA A 300 -4.41 -9.16 1.56
CA ALA A 300 -4.93 -8.02 0.81
C ALA A 300 -5.93 -8.43 -0.28
N ASP A 301 -5.58 -9.44 -1.10
CA ASP A 301 -6.42 -9.92 -2.21
C ASP A 301 -7.71 -10.56 -1.69
N TRP A 302 -7.63 -11.42 -0.67
CA TRP A 302 -8.80 -12.04 -0.07
C TRP A 302 -9.75 -11.00 0.55
N LEU A 303 -9.20 -10.05 1.31
CA LEU A 303 -9.98 -8.97 1.91
C LEU A 303 -10.61 -8.07 0.84
N ALA A 304 -9.89 -7.76 -0.24
CA ALA A 304 -10.42 -7.02 -1.36
C ALA A 304 -11.65 -7.73 -1.96
N ILE A 305 -11.55 -9.03 -2.23
CA ILE A 305 -12.68 -9.83 -2.76
C ILE A 305 -13.84 -9.90 -1.74
N HIS A 306 -13.54 -10.04 -0.45
CA HIS A 306 -14.55 -10.06 0.61
C HIS A 306 -15.37 -8.77 0.63
N TYR A 307 -14.70 -7.61 0.67
CA TYR A 307 -15.38 -6.32 0.69
C TYR A 307 -16.00 -5.93 -0.66
N GLN A 308 -15.44 -6.40 -1.78
CA GLN A 308 -16.04 -6.29 -3.10
C GLN A 308 -17.43 -6.94 -3.13
N LYS A 309 -17.57 -8.15 -2.57
CA LYS A 309 -18.87 -8.85 -2.52
C LYS A 309 -19.90 -8.03 -1.74
N GLY A 310 -19.52 -7.43 -0.61
CA GLY A 310 -20.37 -6.55 0.19
C GLY A 310 -20.80 -5.29 -0.58
N MET A 311 -19.84 -4.60 -1.20
CA MET A 311 -20.11 -3.43 -2.05
C MET A 311 -21.04 -3.78 -3.21
N MET A 312 -20.75 -4.86 -3.94
CA MET A 312 -21.57 -5.30 -5.09
C MET A 312 -22.97 -5.71 -4.66
N PHE A 313 -23.12 -6.33 -3.49
CA PHE A 313 -24.43 -6.62 -2.92
C PHE A 313 -25.21 -5.34 -2.62
N ALA A 314 -24.59 -4.35 -1.97
CA ALA A 314 -25.21 -3.08 -1.68
C ALA A 314 -25.65 -2.37 -2.97
N LEU A 315 -24.76 -2.28 -3.96
CA LEU A 315 -25.02 -1.61 -5.23
C LEU A 315 -26.15 -2.28 -6.02
N LYS A 316 -26.13 -3.61 -6.14
CA LYS A 316 -27.21 -4.37 -6.81
C LYS A 316 -28.54 -4.19 -6.10
N SER A 317 -28.53 -4.22 -4.76
CA SER A 317 -29.73 -4.10 -3.95
C SER A 317 -30.35 -2.71 -4.06
N THR A 318 -29.56 -1.64 -4.00
CA THR A 318 -30.08 -0.27 -4.11
C THR A 318 -30.66 0.00 -5.49
N HIS A 319 -30.02 -0.45 -6.57
CA HIS A 319 -30.56 -0.32 -7.93
C HIS A 319 -31.83 -1.17 -8.14
N PHE A 320 -31.86 -2.38 -7.59
CA PHE A 320 -33.06 -3.22 -7.63
C PHE A 320 -34.23 -2.58 -6.86
N LEU A 321 -33.96 -1.99 -5.68
CA LEU A 321 -34.97 -1.25 -4.92
C LEU A 321 -35.41 0.02 -5.64
N ALA A 322 -34.53 0.72 -6.34
CA ALA A 322 -34.89 1.86 -7.18
C ALA A 322 -35.83 1.47 -8.32
N MET A 323 -35.59 0.32 -8.95
CA MET A 323 -36.53 -0.24 -9.92
C MET A 323 -37.89 -0.57 -9.28
N LEU A 324 -37.92 -1.22 -8.12
CA LEU A 324 -39.18 -1.52 -7.42
C LEU A 324 -39.93 -0.24 -7.02
N MET A 325 -39.24 0.80 -6.56
CA MET A 325 -39.82 2.12 -6.29
C MET A 325 -40.46 2.70 -7.56
N GLY A 326 -39.75 2.72 -8.69
CA GLY A 326 -40.30 3.19 -9.96
C GLY A 326 -41.52 2.36 -10.42
N LEU A 327 -41.50 1.05 -10.22
CA LEU A 327 -42.64 0.17 -10.54
C LEU A 327 -43.86 0.46 -9.65
N MET A 328 -43.65 0.71 -8.34
CA MET A 328 -44.75 1.10 -7.45
C MET A 328 -45.34 2.46 -7.82
N TYR A 329 -44.50 3.40 -8.28
CA TYR A 329 -44.97 4.69 -8.77
C TYR A 329 -45.83 4.54 -10.03
N ILE A 330 -45.37 3.80 -11.04
CA ILE A 330 -46.12 3.52 -12.27
C ILE A 330 -47.44 2.80 -11.95
N ALA A 331 -47.43 1.81 -11.06
CA ALA A 331 -48.65 1.10 -10.65
C ALA A 331 -49.66 2.03 -9.95
N TYR A 332 -49.19 2.99 -9.15
CA TYR A 332 -50.04 3.98 -8.50
C TYR A 332 -50.61 5.01 -9.49
N SER A 333 -49.80 5.50 -10.43
CA SER A 333 -50.22 6.55 -11.37
C SER A 333 -51.11 6.03 -12.50
N ASP A 334 -50.77 4.88 -13.07
CA ASP A 334 -51.29 4.44 -14.37
C ASP A 334 -52.18 3.18 -14.28
N MET A 335 -52.21 2.48 -13.13
CA MET A 335 -53.04 1.29 -12.94
C MET A 335 -54.14 1.47 -11.91
N LEU A 336 -53.77 1.57 -10.62
CA LEU A 336 -54.73 1.63 -9.52
C LEU A 336 -54.19 2.57 -8.44
N PRO A 337 -54.89 3.67 -8.09
CA PRO A 337 -54.42 4.66 -7.11
C PRO A 337 -54.61 4.17 -5.65
N MET A 338 -54.16 2.95 -5.35
CA MET A 338 -54.23 2.37 -4.02
C MET A 338 -53.05 2.83 -3.16
N ARG A 339 -53.34 3.24 -1.93
CA ARG A 339 -52.31 3.70 -0.95
C ARG A 339 -51.25 2.64 -0.65
N ILE A 340 -51.54 1.36 -0.87
CA ILE A 340 -50.58 0.27 -0.64
C ILE A 340 -49.31 0.41 -1.50
N PHE A 341 -49.42 0.94 -2.73
CA PHE A 341 -48.25 1.19 -3.57
C PHE A 341 -47.36 2.31 -3.02
N LEU A 342 -47.95 3.34 -2.42
CA LEU A 342 -47.19 4.41 -1.74
C LEU A 342 -46.49 3.88 -0.48
N TYR A 343 -47.14 3.02 0.31
CA TYR A 343 -46.49 2.39 1.46
C TYR A 343 -45.37 1.44 1.03
N ALA A 344 -45.55 0.68 -0.05
CA ALA A 344 -44.51 -0.17 -0.62
C ALA A 344 -43.32 0.65 -1.15
N PHE A 345 -43.58 1.74 -1.88
CA PHE A 345 -42.57 2.71 -2.31
C PHE A 345 -41.73 3.20 -1.14
N LEU A 346 -42.39 3.69 -0.08
CA LEU A 346 -41.71 4.19 1.11
C LEU A 346 -40.90 3.09 1.82
N GLY A 347 -41.45 1.87 1.90
CA GLY A 347 -40.74 0.72 2.45
C GLY A 347 -39.45 0.39 1.70
N PHE A 348 -39.48 0.39 0.36
CA PHE A 348 -38.29 0.19 -0.46
C PHE A 348 -37.27 1.31 -0.32
N PHE A 349 -37.73 2.56 -0.21
CA PHE A 349 -36.86 3.71 0.05
C PHE A 349 -36.10 3.55 1.38
N VAL A 350 -36.83 3.27 2.48
CA VAL A 350 -36.22 3.06 3.80
C VAL A 350 -35.22 1.91 3.78
N LEU A 351 -35.54 0.81 3.09
CA LEU A 351 -34.62 -0.32 2.95
C LEU A 351 -33.36 0.04 2.15
N ALA A 352 -33.49 0.80 1.06
CA ALA A 352 -32.35 1.25 0.26
C ALA A 352 -31.43 2.16 1.09
N THR A 353 -32.00 3.12 1.82
CA THR A 353 -31.26 3.99 2.75
C THR A 353 -30.57 3.19 3.85
N ALA A 354 -31.23 2.18 4.42
CA ALA A 354 -30.64 1.32 5.44
C ALA A 354 -29.42 0.55 4.90
N ILE A 355 -29.52 -0.05 3.71
CA ILE A 355 -28.41 -0.76 3.06
C ILE A 355 -27.24 0.20 2.78
N HIS A 356 -27.52 1.39 2.23
CA HIS A 356 -26.49 2.40 1.96
C HIS A 356 -25.79 2.84 3.25
N THR A 357 -26.56 3.10 4.32
CA THR A 357 -26.01 3.51 5.63
C THR A 357 -25.14 2.42 6.24
N ILE A 358 -25.54 1.16 6.15
CA ILE A 358 -24.74 0.01 6.63
C ILE A 358 -23.43 -0.09 5.83
N GLY A 359 -23.50 0.04 4.50
CA GLY A 359 -22.33 0.00 3.62
C GLY A 359 -21.30 1.09 3.96
N ASN A 360 -21.77 2.32 4.19
CA ASN A 360 -20.90 3.45 4.56
C ASN A 360 -20.30 3.28 5.96
N ARG A 361 -21.10 2.86 6.94
CA ARG A 361 -20.61 2.61 8.32
C ARG A 361 -19.57 1.50 8.39
N ARG A 362 -19.67 0.49 7.51
CA ARG A 362 -18.68 -0.58 7.40
C ARG A 362 -17.56 -0.28 6.39
N SER A 363 -17.61 0.89 5.75
CA SER A 363 -16.64 1.37 4.78
C SER A 363 -16.33 0.37 3.67
N TRP A 364 -17.33 -0.40 3.21
CA TRP A 364 -17.14 -1.48 2.22
C TRP A 364 -16.49 -0.99 0.93
N HIS A 365 -16.90 0.18 0.44
CA HIS A 365 -16.34 0.78 -0.78
C HIS A 365 -14.86 1.10 -0.63
N ARG A 366 -14.49 1.90 0.38
CA ARG A 366 -13.10 2.27 0.65
C ARG A 366 -12.21 1.04 0.87
N LYS A 367 -12.64 0.11 1.74
CA LYS A 367 -11.88 -1.11 2.02
C LYS A 367 -11.64 -1.95 0.77
N TYR A 368 -12.67 -2.13 -0.06
CA TYR A 368 -12.50 -2.82 -1.34
C TYR A 368 -11.45 -2.15 -2.22
N LEU A 369 -11.56 -0.83 -2.44
CA LEU A 369 -10.64 -0.11 -3.32
C LEU A 369 -9.21 -0.17 -2.78
N ASP A 370 -9.02 0.19 -1.51
CA ASP A 370 -7.67 0.30 -0.94
C ASP A 370 -6.99 -1.07 -0.82
N TYR A 371 -7.71 -2.13 -0.42
CA TYR A 371 -7.14 -3.47 -0.32
C TYR A 371 -6.83 -4.07 -1.67
N ARG A 372 -7.64 -3.77 -2.70
CA ARG A 372 -7.33 -4.15 -4.07
C ARG A 372 -6.06 -3.43 -4.54
N THR A 373 -5.95 -2.14 -4.32
CA THR A 373 -4.76 -1.36 -4.70
C THR A 373 -3.50 -1.86 -3.98
N LEU A 374 -3.60 -2.22 -2.70
CA LEU A 374 -2.51 -2.88 -1.97
C LEU A 374 -2.13 -4.24 -2.58
N ALA A 375 -3.12 -5.09 -2.89
CA ALA A 375 -2.86 -6.40 -3.50
C ALA A 375 -2.18 -6.27 -4.87
N GLU A 376 -2.63 -5.34 -5.72
CA GLU A 376 -1.99 -5.09 -7.02
C GLU A 376 -0.56 -4.55 -6.86
N GLY A 377 -0.33 -3.64 -5.89
CA GLY A 377 0.99 -3.12 -5.57
C GLY A 377 1.97 -4.21 -5.10
N LEU A 378 1.55 -5.03 -4.14
CA LEU A 378 2.32 -6.18 -3.64
C LEU A 378 2.60 -7.20 -4.75
N ARG A 379 1.66 -7.40 -5.69
CA ARG A 379 1.88 -8.31 -6.82
C ARG A 379 3.02 -7.83 -7.71
N VAL A 380 3.04 -6.55 -8.08
CA VAL A 380 4.15 -5.99 -8.87
C VAL A 380 5.46 -6.07 -8.08
N GLN A 381 5.43 -5.72 -6.79
CA GLN A 381 6.60 -5.79 -5.91
C GLN A 381 7.18 -7.21 -5.82
N LEU A 382 6.34 -8.24 -5.66
CA LEU A 382 6.78 -9.63 -5.61
C LEU A 382 7.49 -10.04 -6.91
N TYR A 383 6.91 -9.72 -8.06
CA TYR A 383 7.47 -10.14 -9.35
C TYR A 383 8.72 -9.33 -9.75
N TRP A 384 8.83 -8.07 -9.34
CA TRP A 384 10.05 -7.29 -9.47
C TRP A 384 11.17 -7.83 -8.58
N ALA A 385 10.88 -8.08 -7.30
CA ALA A 385 11.84 -8.68 -6.38
C ALA A 385 12.29 -10.07 -6.87
N ALA A 386 11.36 -10.91 -7.36
CA ALA A 386 11.69 -12.21 -7.94
C ALA A 386 12.54 -12.10 -9.21
N ALA A 387 12.28 -11.14 -10.10
CA ALA A 387 13.06 -10.97 -11.32
C ALA A 387 14.42 -10.28 -11.10
N GLY A 388 14.69 -9.76 -9.89
CA GLY A 388 15.84 -8.90 -9.62
C GLY A 388 15.75 -7.56 -10.35
N VAL A 389 14.52 -7.05 -10.53
CA VAL A 389 14.30 -5.72 -11.12
C VAL A 389 14.56 -4.67 -10.07
N ASN A 390 15.63 -3.91 -10.28
CA ASN A 390 15.97 -2.77 -9.46
C ASN A 390 15.30 -1.49 -10.00
N SER A 391 14.93 -0.58 -9.09
CA SER A 391 14.36 0.73 -9.38
C SER A 391 15.33 1.65 -10.15
N GLY A 392 16.56 1.20 -10.43
CA GLY A 392 17.64 1.95 -11.08
C GLY A 392 18.03 3.25 -10.38
N SER A 393 17.52 3.50 -9.18
CA SER A 393 18.03 4.48 -8.24
C SER A 393 18.68 3.73 -7.09
N LYS A 394 19.82 4.24 -6.59
CA LYS A 394 20.44 3.72 -5.37
C LYS A 394 19.59 3.97 -4.12
N THR A 395 18.57 4.84 -4.21
CA THR A 395 17.83 5.35 -3.06
C THR A 395 16.33 5.13 -3.10
N LYS A 396 15.80 4.54 -4.17
CA LYS A 396 14.36 4.32 -4.29
C LYS A 396 14.04 2.85 -4.33
N TYR A 397 12.97 2.47 -3.68
CA TYR A 397 12.41 1.13 -3.69
C TYR A 397 11.06 1.14 -4.40
N THR A 398 10.53 -0.06 -4.64
CA THR A 398 9.29 -0.27 -5.41
C THR A 398 8.13 0.55 -4.85
N HIS A 399 8.00 0.64 -3.53
CA HIS A 399 6.89 1.32 -2.87
C HIS A 399 6.98 2.85 -2.90
N ASP A 400 8.16 3.45 -3.09
CA ASP A 400 8.35 4.89 -2.92
C ASP A 400 7.61 5.73 -3.97
N THR A 401 7.55 5.22 -5.21
CA THR A 401 6.95 5.94 -6.36
C THR A 401 5.44 5.66 -6.50
N PHE A 402 4.93 4.63 -5.84
CA PHE A 402 3.53 4.20 -6.00
C PHE A 402 2.57 5.14 -5.26
N LEU A 403 1.56 5.69 -5.96
CA LEU A 403 0.54 6.60 -5.40
C LEU A 403 1.08 7.92 -4.80
N GLN A 404 2.35 8.26 -5.04
CA GLN A 404 3.01 9.43 -4.46
C GLN A 404 2.37 10.77 -4.83
N THR A 405 1.77 10.87 -6.02
CA THR A 405 1.10 12.08 -6.51
C THR A 405 -0.39 12.15 -6.14
N GLN A 406 -0.87 11.23 -5.33
CA GLN A 406 -2.29 11.03 -5.04
C GLN A 406 -2.65 11.48 -3.61
N ASP A 407 -3.89 11.22 -3.22
CA ASP A 407 -4.41 11.48 -1.88
C ASP A 407 -3.45 10.95 -0.78
N PRO A 408 -2.97 11.81 0.15
CA PRO A 408 -2.07 11.39 1.24
C PRO A 408 -2.63 10.24 2.08
N ASP A 409 -3.96 10.09 2.14
CA ASP A 409 -4.63 8.98 2.80
C ASP A 409 -4.27 7.63 2.18
N LEU A 410 -3.69 7.55 0.98
CA LEU A 410 -3.20 6.31 0.35
C LEU A 410 -1.78 5.93 0.80
N GLY A 411 -1.08 6.80 1.53
CA GLY A 411 0.27 6.54 2.04
C GLY A 411 0.38 5.27 2.88
N TRP A 412 -0.73 4.83 3.51
CA TRP A 412 -0.75 3.60 4.31
C TRP A 412 -0.47 2.34 3.47
N ILE A 413 -0.81 2.34 2.17
CA ILE A 413 -0.54 1.23 1.25
C ILE A 413 0.97 1.07 1.08
N ARG A 414 1.69 2.18 0.85
CA ARG A 414 3.16 2.19 0.78
C ARG A 414 3.79 1.70 2.08
N ASN A 415 3.23 2.09 3.22
CA ASN A 415 3.69 1.64 4.53
C ASN A 415 3.58 0.12 4.72
N VAL A 416 2.54 -0.52 4.18
CA VAL A 416 2.45 -1.99 4.20
C VAL A 416 3.44 -2.63 3.24
N MET A 417 3.55 -2.10 2.03
CA MET A 417 4.47 -2.60 1.00
C MET A 417 5.94 -2.55 1.45
N ARG A 418 6.38 -1.47 2.11
CA ARG A 418 7.77 -1.33 2.58
C ARG A 418 8.16 -2.36 3.66
N VAL A 419 7.22 -2.72 4.51
CA VAL A 419 7.44 -3.74 5.55
C VAL A 419 7.52 -5.11 4.90
N ALA A 420 6.58 -5.43 4.01
CA ALA A 420 6.57 -6.70 3.30
C ALA A 420 7.82 -6.92 2.44
N GLY A 421 8.42 -5.86 1.91
CA GLY A 421 9.60 -5.90 1.06
C GLY A 421 10.96 -5.91 1.75
N THR A 422 11.02 -5.70 3.07
CA THR A 422 12.28 -5.40 3.79
C THR A 422 13.38 -6.45 3.55
N GLU A 423 13.08 -7.74 3.66
CA GLU A 423 14.07 -8.81 3.45
C GLU A 423 14.55 -8.87 1.99
N CYS A 424 13.64 -8.73 1.02
CA CYS A 424 13.99 -8.70 -0.40
C CYS A 424 14.91 -7.52 -0.72
N ASP A 425 14.55 -6.33 -0.25
CA ASP A 425 15.26 -5.08 -0.50
C ASP A 425 16.62 -5.03 0.22
N ALA A 426 16.81 -5.86 1.25
CA ALA A 426 18.09 -6.02 1.94
C ALA A 426 19.07 -6.98 1.23
N SER A 427 18.66 -7.65 0.16
CA SER A 427 19.45 -8.67 -0.53
C SER A 427 19.55 -8.42 -2.05
N ASP A 428 20.74 -8.62 -2.62
CA ASP A 428 20.91 -8.57 -4.08
C ASP A 428 20.56 -9.93 -4.70
N TYR A 429 19.33 -10.09 -5.17
CA TYR A 429 18.90 -11.29 -5.91
C TYR A 429 18.75 -11.03 -7.41
N SER A 430 19.42 -11.83 -8.24
CA SER A 430 19.41 -11.66 -9.72
C SER A 430 19.47 -12.99 -10.50
N ALA A 431 19.04 -14.10 -9.89
CA ALA A 431 19.14 -15.42 -10.50
C ALA A 431 18.10 -15.66 -11.62
N GLN A 432 18.46 -16.52 -12.58
CA GLN A 432 17.61 -16.88 -13.72
C GLN A 432 16.26 -17.48 -13.30
N ALA A 433 16.25 -18.30 -12.25
CA ALA A 433 15.05 -18.96 -11.76
C ALA A 433 13.94 -17.96 -11.40
N GLY A 434 14.32 -16.80 -10.85
CA GLY A 434 13.39 -15.73 -10.56
C GLY A 434 12.82 -15.04 -11.79
N LEU A 435 13.66 -14.84 -12.82
CA LEU A 435 13.22 -14.31 -14.11
C LEU A 435 12.23 -15.27 -14.78
N ASP A 436 12.55 -16.56 -14.84
CA ASP A 436 11.70 -17.59 -15.44
C ASP A 436 10.35 -17.70 -14.71
N PHE A 437 10.37 -17.63 -13.38
CA PHE A 437 9.16 -17.56 -12.55
C PHE A 437 8.30 -16.35 -12.92
N THR A 438 8.89 -15.16 -12.96
CA THR A 438 8.17 -13.93 -13.29
C THR A 438 7.59 -13.96 -14.71
N LEU A 439 8.33 -14.46 -15.70
CA LEU A 439 7.82 -14.58 -17.07
C LEU A 439 6.67 -15.58 -17.18
N ARG A 440 6.74 -16.69 -16.45
CA ARG A 440 5.70 -17.73 -16.44
C ARG A 440 4.43 -17.28 -15.71
N GLU A 441 4.55 -16.79 -14.48
CA GLU A 441 3.41 -16.55 -13.60
C GLU A 441 2.84 -15.12 -13.75
N TRP A 442 3.70 -14.10 -13.93
CA TRP A 442 3.22 -12.73 -14.08
C TRP A 442 2.79 -12.42 -15.50
N LEU A 443 3.72 -12.52 -16.45
CA LEU A 443 3.46 -12.19 -17.85
C LEU A 443 2.55 -13.23 -18.49
N GLY A 444 2.93 -14.50 -18.38
CA GLY A 444 2.20 -15.64 -18.95
C GLY A 444 2.14 -15.64 -20.47
N ASP A 445 1.08 -16.24 -20.98
CA ASP A 445 0.79 -16.39 -22.41
C ASP A 445 -0.68 -16.07 -22.72
N ALA A 446 -1.20 -16.57 -23.84
CA ALA A 446 -2.58 -16.32 -24.24
C ALA A 446 -3.63 -16.92 -23.29
N ASP A 447 -3.26 -17.94 -22.51
CA ASP A 447 -4.16 -18.73 -21.68
C ASP A 447 -3.82 -18.68 -20.18
N SER A 448 -2.61 -18.22 -19.83
CA SER A 448 -2.06 -18.11 -18.48
C SER A 448 -1.54 -16.70 -18.14
N GLY A 449 -1.21 -16.46 -16.86
CA GLY A 449 -0.71 -15.19 -16.35
C GLY A 449 -1.66 -14.00 -16.55
N GLN A 450 -1.11 -12.78 -16.44
CA GLN A 450 -1.85 -11.54 -16.62
C GLN A 450 -2.29 -11.32 -18.07
N LEU A 451 -1.50 -11.77 -19.05
CA LEU A 451 -1.84 -11.61 -20.47
C LEU A 451 -3.14 -12.34 -20.83
N GLY A 452 -3.24 -13.63 -20.47
CA GLY A 452 -4.46 -14.41 -20.66
C GLY A 452 -5.63 -13.93 -19.82
N TYR A 453 -5.36 -13.43 -18.60
CA TYR A 453 -6.38 -12.81 -17.74
C TYR A 453 -7.01 -11.57 -18.39
N PHE A 454 -6.20 -10.59 -18.80
CA PHE A 454 -6.70 -9.33 -19.37
C PHE A 454 -7.47 -9.56 -20.68
N ARG A 455 -7.01 -10.49 -21.52
CA ARG A 455 -7.73 -10.88 -22.74
C ARG A 455 -9.12 -11.41 -22.43
N ARG A 456 -9.21 -12.45 -21.61
CA ARG A 456 -10.49 -13.12 -21.28
C ARG A 456 -11.46 -12.15 -20.61
N LYS A 457 -10.98 -11.37 -19.64
CA LYS A 457 -11.82 -10.41 -18.91
C LYS A 457 -12.23 -9.22 -19.77
N GLY A 458 -11.35 -8.68 -20.61
CA GLY A 458 -11.68 -7.63 -21.56
C GLY A 458 -12.80 -8.06 -22.51
N GLU A 459 -12.68 -9.24 -23.13
CA GLU A 459 -13.71 -9.80 -24.02
C GLU A 459 -15.05 -10.05 -23.29
N GLU A 460 -15.01 -10.55 -22.05
CA GLU A 460 -16.20 -10.78 -21.22
C GLU A 460 -16.96 -9.46 -20.95
N LEU A 461 -16.23 -8.43 -20.53
CA LEU A 461 -16.78 -7.10 -20.24
C LEU A 461 -17.36 -6.45 -21.50
N GLU A 462 -16.64 -6.50 -22.62
CA GLU A 462 -17.08 -5.91 -23.89
C GLU A 462 -18.37 -6.58 -24.41
N ARG A 463 -18.49 -7.91 -24.30
CA ARG A 463 -19.74 -8.64 -24.65
C ARG A 463 -20.91 -8.25 -23.74
N ARG A 464 -20.66 -8.01 -22.44
CA ARG A 464 -21.70 -7.56 -21.48
C ARG A 464 -22.15 -6.13 -21.78
N HIS A 465 -21.20 -5.24 -22.06
CA HIS A 465 -21.49 -3.84 -22.38
C HIS A 465 -22.28 -3.72 -23.68
N ARG A 466 -21.85 -4.40 -24.76
CA ARG A 466 -22.58 -4.43 -26.04
C ARG A 466 -24.02 -4.91 -25.91
N ARG A 467 -24.26 -5.98 -25.13
CA ARG A 467 -25.64 -6.45 -24.85
C ARG A 467 -26.50 -5.38 -24.17
N THR A 468 -25.90 -4.61 -23.26
CA THR A 468 -26.59 -3.55 -22.52
C THR A 468 -26.95 -2.37 -23.44
N GLU A 469 -26.02 -1.95 -24.30
CA GLU A 469 -26.31 -0.93 -25.31
C GLU A 469 -27.36 -1.36 -26.33
N GLN A 470 -27.28 -2.60 -26.83
CA GLN A 470 -28.24 -3.14 -27.79
C GLN A 470 -29.65 -3.15 -27.20
N MET A 471 -29.78 -3.57 -25.93
CA MET A 471 -31.06 -3.54 -25.22
C MET A 471 -31.63 -2.12 -25.11
N ALA A 472 -30.79 -1.14 -24.77
CA ALA A 472 -31.21 0.27 -24.69
C ALA A 472 -31.69 0.80 -26.07
N LYS A 473 -30.96 0.47 -27.15
CA LYS A 473 -31.34 0.84 -28.53
C LYS A 473 -32.67 0.20 -28.93
N ILE A 474 -32.88 -1.08 -28.61
CA ILE A 474 -34.14 -1.79 -28.91
C ILE A 474 -35.32 -1.11 -28.19
N VAL A 475 -35.19 -0.85 -26.90
CA VAL A 475 -36.26 -0.19 -26.11
C VAL A 475 -36.57 1.20 -26.65
N LEU A 476 -35.56 1.98 -27.04
CA LEU A 476 -35.75 3.28 -27.67
C LEU A 476 -36.54 3.19 -28.98
N TRP A 477 -36.19 2.26 -29.87
CA TRP A 477 -36.89 2.06 -31.13
C TRP A 477 -38.32 1.54 -30.95
N VAL A 478 -38.54 0.65 -29.98
CA VAL A 478 -39.88 0.17 -29.62
C VAL A 478 -40.73 1.32 -29.08
N GLY A 479 -40.18 2.16 -28.20
CA GLY A 479 -40.87 3.35 -27.69
C GLY A 479 -41.20 4.35 -28.81
N PHE A 480 -40.26 4.62 -29.72
CA PHE A 480 -40.50 5.47 -30.89
C PHE A 480 -41.60 4.92 -31.81
N ALA A 481 -41.58 3.62 -32.09
CA ALA A 481 -42.60 2.96 -32.91
C ALA A 481 -43.99 3.00 -32.24
N ALA A 482 -44.06 2.77 -30.92
CA ALA A 482 -45.31 2.86 -30.17
C ALA A 482 -45.88 4.29 -30.19
N ILE A 483 -45.06 5.31 -29.95
CA ILE A 483 -45.48 6.72 -30.01
C ILE A 483 -45.93 7.09 -31.43
N SER A 484 -45.18 6.67 -32.46
CA SER A 484 -45.53 6.93 -33.86
C SER A 484 -46.87 6.30 -34.25
N LEU A 485 -47.11 5.06 -33.79
CA LEU A 485 -48.40 4.38 -33.97
C LEU A 485 -49.54 5.15 -33.30
N PHE A 486 -49.33 5.63 -32.07
CA PHE A 486 -50.34 6.43 -31.38
C PHE A 486 -50.64 7.76 -32.07
N VAL A 487 -49.63 8.44 -32.62
CA VAL A 487 -49.85 9.67 -33.38
C VAL A 487 -50.64 9.40 -34.66
N LEU A 488 -50.34 8.31 -35.37
CA LEU A 488 -50.96 7.99 -36.67
C LEU A 488 -52.37 7.37 -36.54
N MET A 489 -52.64 6.60 -35.49
CA MET A 489 -53.90 5.87 -35.30
C MET A 489 -54.73 6.37 -34.11
N SER A 490 -54.48 7.60 -33.65
CA SER A 490 -55.01 8.17 -32.40
C SER A 490 -56.54 8.10 -32.23
N ALA A 491 -57.31 8.04 -33.31
CA ALA A 491 -58.77 7.97 -33.28
C ALA A 491 -59.34 6.54 -33.19
N ASP A 492 -58.57 5.50 -33.52
CA ASP A 492 -59.07 4.11 -33.65
C ASP A 492 -58.56 3.15 -32.56
N LEU A 493 -57.54 3.55 -31.79
CA LEU A 493 -56.97 2.75 -30.72
C LEU A 493 -57.75 2.95 -29.41
N GLY A 494 -58.56 1.94 -29.06
CA GLY A 494 -59.29 1.90 -27.79
C GLY A 494 -58.38 1.85 -26.56
N GLU A 495 -58.91 2.32 -25.43
CA GLU A 495 -58.22 2.41 -24.13
C GLU A 495 -57.62 1.07 -23.69
N LEU A 496 -58.28 -0.04 -24.03
CA LEU A 496 -57.83 -1.42 -23.73
C LEU A 496 -56.45 -1.77 -24.33
N VAL A 497 -56.03 -1.10 -25.41
CA VAL A 497 -54.73 -1.31 -26.05
C VAL A 497 -53.75 -0.20 -25.69
N ARG A 498 -54.23 1.04 -25.58
CA ARG A 498 -53.40 2.21 -25.30
C ARG A 498 -52.71 2.09 -23.94
N ASP A 499 -53.47 1.87 -22.87
CA ASP A 499 -52.97 1.98 -21.50
C ASP A 499 -51.92 0.90 -21.18
N PRO A 500 -52.10 -0.40 -21.51
CA PRO A 500 -51.08 -1.41 -21.29
C PRO A 500 -49.77 -1.15 -22.05
N VAL A 501 -49.86 -0.58 -23.26
CA VAL A 501 -48.68 -0.24 -24.06
C VAL A 501 -47.91 0.93 -23.45
N VAL A 502 -48.60 1.96 -22.93
CA VAL A 502 -47.96 3.07 -22.20
C VAL A 502 -47.27 2.57 -20.93
N VAL A 503 -47.94 1.74 -20.13
CA VAL A 503 -47.36 1.14 -18.92
C VAL A 503 -46.14 0.28 -19.26
N LEU A 504 -46.24 -0.59 -20.28
CA LEU A 504 -45.13 -1.41 -20.72
C LEU A 504 -43.93 -0.56 -21.17
N MET A 505 -44.19 0.52 -21.92
CA MET A 505 -43.15 1.46 -22.32
C MET A 505 -42.48 2.12 -21.11
N GLY A 506 -43.26 2.58 -20.13
CA GLY A 506 -42.74 3.14 -18.87
C GLY A 506 -41.87 2.16 -18.09
N VAL A 507 -42.31 0.90 -17.98
CA VAL A 507 -41.55 -0.17 -17.32
C VAL A 507 -40.25 -0.48 -18.06
N MET A 508 -40.28 -0.56 -19.39
CA MET A 508 -39.07 -0.80 -20.20
C MET A 508 -38.07 0.35 -20.09
N LEU A 509 -38.53 1.60 -20.14
CA LEU A 509 -37.68 2.78 -19.97
C LEU A 509 -37.07 2.84 -18.57
N LEU A 510 -37.85 2.54 -17.53
CA LEU A 510 -37.36 2.43 -16.15
C LEU A 510 -36.25 1.36 -16.04
N PHE A 511 -36.48 0.17 -16.62
CA PHE A 511 -35.50 -0.91 -16.59
C PHE A 511 -34.19 -0.51 -17.29
N VAL A 512 -34.26 0.12 -18.45
CA VAL A 512 -33.07 0.63 -19.16
C VAL A 512 -32.36 1.70 -18.35
N GLY A 513 -33.09 2.67 -17.78
CA GLY A 513 -32.53 3.73 -16.94
C GLY A 513 -31.79 3.18 -15.73
N VAL A 514 -32.40 2.24 -14.99
CA VAL A 514 -31.75 1.58 -13.84
C VAL A 514 -30.54 0.76 -14.29
N ARG A 515 -30.62 0.03 -15.40
CA ARG A 515 -29.50 -0.77 -15.92
C ARG A 515 -28.32 0.11 -16.37
N GLN A 516 -28.60 1.27 -16.98
CA GLN A 516 -27.59 2.26 -17.36
C GLN A 516 -26.96 2.92 -16.13
N SER A 517 -27.78 3.33 -15.15
CA SER A 517 -27.31 3.86 -13.87
C SER A 517 -26.40 2.87 -13.12
N TYR A 518 -26.77 1.58 -13.12
CA TYR A 518 -25.92 0.52 -12.58
C TYR A 518 -24.62 0.36 -13.37
N SER A 519 -24.68 0.41 -14.71
CA SER A 519 -23.50 0.34 -15.59
C SER A 519 -22.52 1.49 -15.35
N PHE A 520 -23.05 2.69 -15.14
CA PHE A 520 -22.28 3.89 -14.81
C PHE A 520 -21.62 3.76 -13.44
N SER A 521 -22.38 3.26 -12.45
CA SER A 521 -21.90 3.06 -11.08
C SER A 521 -20.73 2.08 -10.95
N ILE A 522 -20.66 1.06 -11.82
CA ILE A 522 -19.54 0.10 -11.85
C ILE A 522 -18.42 0.48 -12.82
N ALA A 523 -18.53 1.61 -13.51
CA ALA A 523 -17.54 2.07 -14.50
C ALA A 523 -17.27 1.08 -15.66
N ASP A 524 -18.32 0.43 -16.17
CA ASP A 524 -18.18 -0.62 -17.19
C ASP A 524 -17.39 -0.16 -18.44
N ALA A 525 -17.62 1.06 -18.91
CA ALA A 525 -16.98 1.58 -20.12
C ALA A 525 -15.49 1.91 -19.89
N GLU A 526 -15.16 2.45 -18.73
CA GLU A 526 -13.79 2.78 -18.35
C GLU A 526 -12.99 1.53 -18.04
N LEU A 527 -13.59 0.56 -17.35
CA LEU A 527 -12.98 -0.75 -17.11
C LEU A 527 -12.62 -1.43 -18.44
N ILE A 528 -13.49 -1.41 -19.45
CA ILE A 528 -13.14 -1.99 -20.77
C ILE A 528 -11.87 -1.34 -21.34
N LYS A 529 -11.77 -0.01 -21.31
CA LYS A 529 -10.59 0.72 -21.79
C LYS A 529 -9.33 0.37 -21.00
N GLN A 530 -9.45 0.23 -19.68
CA GLN A 530 -8.33 -0.16 -18.81
C GLN A 530 -7.84 -1.58 -19.11
N TYR A 531 -8.73 -2.56 -19.25
CA TYR A 531 -8.38 -3.93 -19.61
C TYR A 531 -7.75 -4.02 -21.01
N GLU A 532 -8.26 -3.25 -21.98
CA GLU A 532 -7.67 -3.17 -23.32
C GLU A 532 -6.28 -2.54 -23.30
N PHE A 533 -6.09 -1.45 -22.52
CA PHE A 533 -4.79 -0.83 -22.33
C PHE A 533 -3.79 -1.80 -21.71
N MET A 534 -4.17 -2.47 -20.61
CA MET A 534 -3.32 -3.45 -19.93
C MET A 534 -2.97 -4.63 -20.82
N PHE A 535 -3.95 -5.20 -21.54
CA PHE A 535 -3.69 -6.26 -22.51
C PHE A 535 -2.67 -5.84 -23.58
N ARG A 536 -2.77 -4.61 -24.10
CA ARG A 536 -1.83 -4.07 -25.09
C ARG A 536 -0.43 -3.90 -24.51
N ILE A 537 -0.30 -3.37 -23.30
CA ILE A 537 1.01 -3.17 -22.64
C ILE A 537 1.68 -4.52 -22.34
N PHE A 538 0.96 -5.50 -21.79
CA PHE A 538 1.48 -6.85 -21.55
C PHE A 538 1.85 -7.56 -22.86
N SER A 539 1.04 -7.41 -23.92
CA SER A 539 1.36 -7.94 -25.26
C SER A 539 2.63 -7.31 -25.84
N ASN A 540 2.84 -6.01 -25.64
CA ASN A 540 4.05 -5.31 -26.08
C ASN A 540 5.28 -5.77 -25.32
N ALA A 541 5.16 -5.95 -23.99
CA ALA A 541 6.23 -6.47 -23.15
C ALA A 541 6.63 -7.88 -23.61
N ARG A 542 5.65 -8.78 -23.82
CA ARG A 542 5.88 -10.13 -24.34
C ARG A 542 6.64 -10.13 -25.66
N ARG A 543 6.19 -9.33 -26.63
CA ARG A 543 6.88 -9.22 -27.94
C ARG A 543 8.32 -8.72 -27.84
N ARG A 544 8.63 -7.82 -26.89
CA ARG A 544 10.00 -7.32 -26.69
C ARG A 544 10.88 -8.34 -25.99
N ILE A 545 10.34 -9.05 -25.00
CA ILE A 545 11.05 -10.10 -24.27
C ILE A 545 11.36 -11.28 -25.19
N ASP A 546 10.40 -11.74 -26.00
CA ASP A 546 10.62 -12.82 -26.97
C ASP A 546 11.63 -12.44 -28.09
N ALA A 547 11.99 -11.16 -28.22
CA ALA A 547 12.91 -10.66 -29.24
C ALA A 547 14.34 -10.43 -28.74
N THR A 548 14.62 -10.71 -27.46
CA THR A 548 15.94 -10.55 -26.85
C THR A 548 16.34 -11.78 -26.05
N ASP A 549 17.62 -12.12 -26.07
CA ASP A 549 18.22 -13.12 -25.18
C ASP A 549 18.99 -12.46 -24.01
N ASP A 550 18.99 -11.11 -23.94
CA ASP A 550 19.66 -10.36 -22.88
C ASP A 550 18.74 -10.17 -21.65
N ASN A 551 19.10 -10.83 -20.56
CA ASN A 551 18.39 -10.75 -19.28
C ASN A 551 18.29 -9.33 -18.72
N GLU A 552 19.27 -8.45 -18.97
CA GLU A 552 19.20 -7.06 -18.52
C GLU A 552 18.16 -6.27 -19.30
N GLU A 553 18.04 -6.53 -20.60
CA GLU A 553 16.96 -5.97 -21.42
C GLU A 553 15.59 -6.51 -20.97
N VAL A 554 15.49 -7.81 -20.64
CA VAL A 554 14.25 -8.40 -20.08
C VAL A 554 13.85 -7.68 -18.78
N ARG A 555 14.78 -7.50 -17.83
CA ARG A 555 14.52 -6.78 -16.57
C ARG A 555 14.09 -5.34 -16.82
N ARG A 556 14.70 -4.65 -17.78
CA ARG A 556 14.28 -3.29 -18.17
C ARG A 556 12.85 -3.27 -18.71
N VAL A 557 12.45 -4.26 -19.52
CA VAL A 557 11.06 -4.37 -20.01
C VAL A 557 10.10 -4.68 -18.87
N LEU A 558 10.44 -5.58 -17.95
CA LEU A 558 9.62 -5.91 -16.77
C LEU A 558 9.45 -4.72 -15.83
N ARG A 559 10.48 -3.87 -15.70
CA ARG A 559 10.39 -2.61 -14.99
C ARG A 559 9.36 -1.67 -15.63
N LEU A 560 9.51 -1.38 -16.92
CA LEU A 560 8.58 -0.49 -17.62
C LEU A 560 7.13 -1.04 -17.60
N LEU A 561 6.98 -2.36 -17.63
CA LEU A 561 5.70 -3.04 -17.48
C LEU A 561 5.07 -2.80 -16.10
N GLY A 562 5.85 -2.95 -15.03
CA GLY A 562 5.38 -2.71 -13.67
C GLY A 562 5.08 -1.23 -13.41
N ASP A 563 5.89 -0.30 -13.93
CA ASP A 563 5.64 1.14 -13.83
C ASP A 563 4.29 1.49 -14.48
N ALA A 564 4.01 0.93 -15.66
CA ALA A 564 2.74 1.11 -16.35
C ALA A 564 1.56 0.46 -15.58
N ALA A 565 1.76 -0.70 -14.96
CA ALA A 565 0.74 -1.38 -14.16
C ALA A 565 0.39 -0.58 -12.89
N LEU A 566 1.40 -0.15 -12.13
CA LEU A 566 1.23 0.69 -10.95
C LEU A 566 0.55 2.03 -11.30
N GLY A 567 0.97 2.65 -12.40
CA GLY A 567 0.34 3.88 -12.91
C GLY A 567 -1.13 3.70 -13.29
N GLU A 568 -1.49 2.58 -13.92
CA GLU A 568 -2.89 2.25 -14.22
C GLU A 568 -3.72 2.07 -12.95
N HIS A 569 -3.20 1.34 -11.96
CA HIS A 569 -3.89 1.12 -10.70
C HIS A 569 -4.08 2.40 -9.89
N ALA A 570 -3.13 3.33 -9.95
CA ALA A 570 -3.28 4.67 -9.39
C ALA A 570 -4.44 5.44 -10.04
N GLN A 571 -4.56 5.40 -11.37
CA GLN A 571 -5.70 6.01 -12.07
C GLN A 571 -7.03 5.31 -11.75
N TRP A 572 -7.00 3.99 -11.62
CA TRP A 572 -8.16 3.18 -11.30
C TRP A 572 -8.78 3.57 -9.96
N ILE A 573 -7.98 3.70 -8.90
CA ILE A 573 -8.51 4.02 -7.56
C ILE A 573 -9.10 5.43 -7.50
N LEU A 574 -8.47 6.42 -8.14
CA LEU A 574 -8.97 7.81 -8.19
C LEU A 574 -10.34 7.87 -8.83
N MET A 575 -10.48 7.28 -10.02
CA MET A 575 -11.74 7.25 -10.75
C MET A 575 -12.87 6.63 -9.92
N HIS A 576 -12.58 5.58 -9.13
CA HIS A 576 -13.59 4.91 -8.31
C HIS A 576 -13.87 5.63 -6.99
N ARG A 577 -12.92 6.41 -6.46
CA ARG A 577 -13.16 7.28 -5.29
C ARG A 577 -14.06 8.45 -5.66
N GLU A 578 -13.81 9.15 -6.77
CA GLU A 578 -14.64 10.29 -7.23
C GLU A 578 -16.11 9.91 -7.41
N ARG A 579 -16.39 8.76 -8.04
CA ARG A 579 -17.77 8.30 -8.27
C ARG A 579 -18.55 7.99 -6.98
N SER A 580 -17.86 7.69 -5.88
CA SER A 580 -18.53 7.51 -4.59
C SER A 580 -19.05 8.80 -3.98
N LEU A 581 -18.36 9.92 -4.23
CA LEU A 581 -18.79 11.25 -3.80
C LEU A 581 -20.06 11.67 -4.55
N ASP A 582 -20.09 11.49 -5.87
CA ASP A 582 -21.26 11.77 -6.72
C ASP A 582 -22.48 10.95 -6.29
N GLN A 583 -22.30 9.66 -5.96
CA GLN A 583 -23.38 8.83 -5.44
C GLN A 583 -23.87 9.31 -4.07
N GLY A 584 -22.97 9.77 -3.20
CA GLY A 584 -23.32 10.35 -1.90
C GLY A 584 -24.09 11.66 -2.01
N GLU A 585 -23.76 12.50 -2.99
CA GLU A 585 -24.46 13.77 -3.25
C GLU A 585 -25.89 13.56 -3.77
N VAL A 586 -26.11 12.57 -4.65
CA VAL A 586 -27.46 12.23 -5.15
C VAL A 586 -28.41 11.85 -4.00
N PHE A 587 -27.92 11.21 -2.94
CA PHE A 587 -28.73 10.92 -1.74
C PHE A 587 -28.82 12.09 -0.75
N ARG A 588 -27.83 13.00 -0.70
CA ARG A 588 -27.88 14.22 0.13
C ARG A 588 -28.81 15.30 -0.43
N MET A 589 -29.03 15.34 -1.74
CA MET A 589 -30.01 16.25 -2.35
C MET A 589 -31.47 15.92 -2.01
N GLY A 590 -31.72 14.85 -1.24
CA GLY A 590 -33.05 14.47 -0.73
C GLY A 590 -33.22 14.58 0.79
N SER A 591 -32.26 15.14 1.54
CA SER A 591 -32.35 15.36 3.00
C SER A 591 -32.62 16.80 3.37
#